data_AF-A0A6J0C8J8-F1
#
_entry.id   AF-A0A6J0C8J8-F1
#
_cell.length_a   1.000
_cell.length_b   1.000
_cell.length_c   1.000
_cell.angle_alpha   90.00
_cell.angle_beta   90.00
_cell.angle_gamma   90.00
#
_symmetry.space_group_name_H-M   'P 1'
#
loop_
_entity.id
_entity.type
_entity.pdbx_description
1 polymer ?
#
loop_
_entity_poly.entity_id
_entity_poly.type
_entity_poly.pdbx_seq_one_letter_code
_entity_poly.pdbx_strand_id
1 'polypeptide(L)' 'MPVGPLKMFGRKHVEQLSRWVPTLMTFGAASGLGVLYFTEWKEVLQYVPVWNLKYREE' A
#
# COMPACT_ATOMS: atom_id res chain seq x y z
N MET A 1 -33.97 -10.64 16.04
CA MET A 1 -33.71 -11.64 14.97
C MET A 1 -32.20 -11.71 14.75
N PRO A 2 -31.57 -12.88 14.91
CA PRO A 2 -30.14 -13.00 14.65
C PRO A 2 -29.90 -12.93 13.13
N VAL A 3 -29.19 -11.89 12.68
CA VAL A 3 -28.75 -11.77 11.29
C VAL A 3 -27.46 -12.58 11.11
N GLY A 4 -27.46 -13.54 10.18
CA GLY A 4 -26.27 -14.35 9.89
C GLY A 4 -25.10 -13.48 9.39
N PRO A 5 -23.84 -13.92 9.58
CA PRO A 5 -22.63 -13.10 9.37
C PRO A 5 -22.50 -12.49 7.97
N LEU A 6 -23.06 -13.17 6.95
CA LEU A 6 -23.02 -12.71 5.55
C LEU A 6 -23.92 -11.51 5.26
N LYS A 7 -24.92 -11.22 6.10
CA LYS A 7 -25.84 -10.08 5.92
C LYS A 7 -25.31 -8.77 6.51
N MET A 8 -24.16 -8.82 7.18
CA MET A 8 -23.50 -7.67 7.81
C MET A 8 -22.81 -6.77 6.77
N PHE A 9 -22.16 -7.35 5.76
CA PHE A 9 -21.44 -6.61 4.71
C PHE A 9 -22.34 -6.24 3.53
N GLY A 10 -23.32 -5.37 3.77
CA GLY A 10 -24.17 -4.80 2.72
C GLY A 10 -23.51 -3.65 1.93
N ARG A 11 -24.23 -3.14 0.91
CA ARG A 11 -23.82 -2.01 0.02
C ARG A 11 -23.22 -0.80 0.77
N LYS A 12 -23.74 -0.48 1.96
CA LYS A 12 -23.23 0.63 2.79
C LYS A 12 -21.80 0.42 3.29
N HIS A 13 -21.38 -0.81 3.57
CA HIS A 13 -20.02 -1.11 4.01
C HIS A 13 -19.03 -0.97 2.84
N VAL A 14 -19.44 -1.37 1.63
CA VAL A 14 -18.64 -1.18 0.41
C VAL A 14 -18.47 0.31 0.10
N GLU A 15 -19.56 1.09 0.21
CA GLU A 15 -19.52 2.54 0.03
C GLU A 15 -18.68 3.25 1.11
N GLN A 16 -18.65 2.72 2.32
CA GLN A 16 -17.78 3.25 3.36
C GLN A 16 -16.31 2.90 3.07
N LEU A 17 -15.99 1.66 2.70
CA LEU A 17 -14.63 1.26 2.34
C LEU A 17 -14.11 2.05 1.14
N SER A 18 -14.94 2.36 0.14
CA SER A 18 -14.52 3.17 -1.01
C SER A 18 -14.08 4.58 -0.60
N ARG A 19 -14.63 5.13 0.50
CA ARG A 19 -14.20 6.43 1.05
C ARG A 19 -12.85 6.35 1.77
N TRP A 20 -12.47 5.19 2.27
CA TRP A 20 -11.16 4.96 2.90
C TRP A 20 -10.04 4.64 1.91
N VAL A 21 -10.37 4.42 0.63
CA VAL A 21 -9.38 4.12 -0.42
C VAL A 21 -8.25 5.15 -0.49
N PRO A 22 -8.50 6.48 -0.50
CA PRO A 22 -7.41 7.46 -0.55
C PRO A 22 -6.49 7.35 0.68
N THR A 23 -7.04 7.13 1.87
CA THR A 23 -6.27 6.95 3.10
C THR A 23 -5.41 5.70 3.02
N LEU A 24 -5.97 4.57 2.59
CA LEU A 24 -5.23 3.32 2.42
C LEU A 24 -4.11 3.46 1.38
N MET A 25 -4.35 4.19 0.29
CA MET A 25 -3.30 4.49 -0.68
C MET A 25 -2.17 5.30 -0.06
N THR A 26 -2.47 6.37 0.67
CA THR A 26 -1.46 7.22 1.31
C THR A 26 -0.64 6.47 2.34
N PHE A 27 -1.29 5.77 3.27
CA PHE A 27 -0.58 4.99 4.31
C PHE A 27 0.13 3.77 3.73
N GLY A 28 -0.46 3.12 2.72
CA GLY A 28 0.18 2.01 2.00
C GLY A 28 1.43 2.46 1.25
N ALA A 29 1.38 3.60 0.57
CA ALA A 29 2.54 4.20 -0.08
C ALA A 29 3.62 4.59 0.94
N ALA A 30 3.25 5.26 2.03
CA ALA A 30 4.19 5.64 3.09
C ALA A 30 4.87 4.41 3.73
N SER A 31 4.09 3.37 4.04
CA SER A 31 4.62 2.11 4.56
C SER A 31 5.53 1.41 3.54
N GLY A 32 5.13 1.36 2.27
CA GLY A 32 5.94 0.80 1.19
C GLY A 32 7.28 1.52 1.03
N LEU A 33 7.29 2.86 1.05
CA LEU A 33 8.51 3.66 1.05
C LEU A 33 9.38 3.38 2.29
N GLY A 34 8.76 3.23 3.46
CA GLY A 34 9.46 2.85 4.69
C GLY A 34 10.16 1.50 4.57
N VAL A 35 9.46 0.48 4.05
CA VAL A 35 10.06 -0.85 3.80
C VAL A 35 11.21 -0.74 2.81
N LEU A 36 11.02 -0.05 1.68
CA LEU A 36 12.08 0.15 0.68
C LEU A 36 13.31 0.82 1.29
N TYR A 37 13.12 1.83 2.15
CA TYR A 37 14.20 2.52 2.84
C TYR A 37 14.95 1.61 3.82
N PHE A 38 14.24 0.85 4.66
CA PHE A 38 14.89 0.01 5.68
C PHE A 38 15.54 -1.26 5.11
N THR A 39 14.93 -1.85 4.08
CA THR A 39 15.40 -3.11 3.49
C THR A 39 16.36 -2.90 2.34
N GLU A 40 16.57 -1.65 1.88
CA GLU A 40 17.47 -1.33 0.77
C GLU A 40 17.18 -2.20 -0.46
N TRP A 41 15.89 -2.38 -0.78
CA TRP A 41 15.43 -3.36 -1.75
C TRP A 41 15.83 -2.97 -3.20
N LYS A 42 16.95 -3.55 -3.65
CA LYS A 42 17.58 -3.27 -4.95
C LYS A 42 16.64 -3.43 -6.14
N GLU A 43 15.85 -4.51 -6.20
CA GLU A 43 14.96 -4.79 -7.35
C GLU A 43 13.99 -3.64 -7.64
N VAL A 44 13.54 -2.94 -6.61
CA VAL A 44 12.63 -1.79 -6.75
C VAL A 44 13.42 -0.49 -6.85
N LEU A 45 14.42 -0.28 -5.99
CA LEU A 45 15.17 0.97 -5.91
C LEU A 45 16.05 1.25 -7.13
N GLN A 46 16.48 0.23 -7.89
CA GLN A 46 17.23 0.40 -9.14
C GLN A 46 16.44 1.18 -10.22
N TYR A 47 15.10 1.16 -10.17
CA TYR A 47 14.28 1.91 -11.11
C TYR A 47 14.06 3.37 -10.67
N VAL A 48 14.46 3.73 -9.46
CA VAL A 48 14.34 5.10 -8.96
C VAL A 48 15.56 5.90 -9.45
N PRO A 49 15.39 6.96 -10.27
CA PRO A 49 16.51 7.64 -10.94
C PRO A 49 17.61 8.14 -10.00
N VAL A 50 17.24 8.59 -8.80
CA VAL A 50 18.16 9.13 -7.80
C VAL A 50 18.91 8.01 -7.05
N TRP A 51 18.26 6.87 -6.81
CA TRP A 51 18.86 5.74 -6.07
C TRP A 51 19.63 4.76 -6.98
N ASN A 52 19.31 4.71 -8.28
CA ASN A 52 20.01 3.84 -9.24
C ASN A 52 21.52 4.14 -9.34
N LEU A 53 21.95 5.35 -8.97
CA LEU A 53 23.39 5.69 -8.91
C LEU A 53 24.15 4.87 -7.87
N LYS A 54 23.48 4.39 -6.79
CA LYS A 54 24.07 3.53 -5.76
C LYS A 54 24.27 2.08 -6.23
N TYR A 55 23.49 1.64 -7.20
CA TYR A 55 23.46 0.26 -7.68
C TYR A 55 24.05 0.07 -9.08
N ARG A 56 24.50 1.16 -9.72
CA ARG A 56 25.43 1.07 -10.84
C ARG A 56 26.71 0.43 -10.31
N GLU A 57 26.87 -0.84 -10.63
CA GLU A 57 28.19 -1.45 -10.67
C GLU A 57 29.07 -0.63 -11.62
N GLU A 58 30.33 -0.44 -11.24
CA GLU A 58 31.38 -0.06 -12.19
C GLU A 58 31.44 -1.04 -13.37
#